data_AF-A0A7K4D3L8-F1
#
_entry.id   AF-A0A7K4D3L8-F1
#
_cell.length_a   1.000
_cell.length_b   1.000
_cell.length_c   1.000
_cell.angle_alpha   90.00
_cell.angle_beta   90.00
_cell.angle_gamma   90.00
#
_symmetry.space_group_name_H-M   'P 1'
#
loop_
_entity.id
_entity.type
_entity.pdbx_description
1 polymer ?
#
loop_
_entity_poly.entity_id
_entity_poly.type
_entity_poly.pdbx_seq_one_letter_code
_entity_poly.pdbx_strand_id
1 'polypeptide(L)' 'MAKKAGSKLPKRKEEFLYRGRRISDLAKLSIEELAELLPARQRRSIKRGLMKE' A
#
# COMPACT_ATOMS: atom_id res chain seq x y z
N MET A 1 36.69 11.29 -17.99
CA MET A 1 35.29 11.34 -18.49
C MET A 1 34.60 10.02 -18.13
N ALA A 2 33.84 9.98 -17.03
CA ALA A 2 33.21 8.75 -16.57
C ALA A 2 31.88 8.54 -17.32
N LYS A 3 31.85 7.55 -18.22
CA LYS A 3 30.59 6.96 -18.70
C LYS A 3 29.93 6.27 -17.51
N LYS A 4 28.95 6.91 -16.88
CA LYS A 4 28.02 6.20 -15.97
C LYS A 4 26.82 5.72 -16.78
N ALA A 5 26.62 4.43 -16.65
CA ALA A 5 25.82 3.56 -17.49
C ALA A 5 24.33 3.94 -17.54
N GLY A 6 23.71 3.49 -18.61
CA GLY A 6 22.34 3.80 -19.03
C GLY A 6 21.25 3.55 -17.99
N SER A 7 20.16 4.27 -18.24
CA SER A 7 18.82 4.17 -17.65
C SER A 7 18.51 2.81 -17.00
N LYS A 8 18.49 2.79 -15.66
CA LYS A 8 18.13 1.57 -14.92
C LYS A 8 16.60 1.46 -14.84
N LEU A 9 16.13 0.42 -15.54
CA LEU A 9 14.81 -0.23 -15.55
C LEU A 9 13.74 0.38 -16.47
N PRO A 10 13.26 -0.38 -17.47
CA PRO A 10 11.85 -0.28 -17.82
C PRO A 10 11.07 -0.80 -16.61
N LYS A 11 10.50 0.10 -15.80
CA LYS A 11 9.52 -0.29 -14.79
C LYS A 11 8.30 -0.80 -15.54
N ARG A 12 8.32 -2.09 -15.91
CA ARG A 12 7.12 -2.85 -16.21
C ARG A 12 6.13 -2.49 -15.10
N LYS A 13 4.96 -1.96 -15.45
CA LYS A 13 3.92 -1.54 -14.51
C LYS A 13 3.44 -2.78 -13.76
N GLU A 14 4.22 -3.25 -12.81
CA GLU A 14 3.86 -4.36 -11.96
C GLU A 14 2.79 -3.83 -11.02
N GLU A 15 1.60 -4.40 -11.12
CA GLU A 15 0.46 -3.98 -10.32
C GLU A 15 0.83 -4.07 -8.84
N PHE A 16 0.63 -2.99 -8.09
CA PHE A 16 0.92 -3.01 -6.67
C PHE A 16 -0.04 -3.97 -5.97
N LEU A 17 0.53 -5.02 -5.37
CA LEU A 17 -0.20 -6.00 -4.58
C LEU A 17 0.10 -5.78 -3.09
N TYR A 18 -0.93 -5.56 -2.30
CA TYR A 18 -0.83 -5.52 -0.85
C TYR A 18 -1.34 -6.83 -0.26
N ARG A 19 -0.47 -7.59 0.40
CA ARG A 19 -0.78 -8.92 0.98
C ARG A 19 -1.53 -9.84 0.00
N GLY A 20 -1.13 -9.79 -1.28
CA GLY A 20 -1.75 -10.61 -2.34
C GLY A 20 -3.05 -10.06 -2.93
N ARG A 21 -3.50 -8.84 -2.56
CA ARG A 21 -4.67 -8.17 -3.13
C ARG A 21 -4.29 -6.96 -3.96
N ARG A 22 -5.05 -6.68 -5.02
CA ARG A 22 -4.92 -5.44 -5.81
C ARG A 22 -5.50 -4.26 -5.03
N ILE A 23 -5.07 -3.06 -5.39
CA ILE A 23 -5.62 -1.81 -4.83
C ILE A 23 -7.14 -1.72 -5.06
N SER A 24 -7.62 -2.17 -6.23
CA SER A 24 -9.06 -2.21 -6.55
C SER A 24 -9.86 -3.05 -5.57
N ASP A 25 -9.26 -4.11 -5.03
CA ASP A 25 -9.92 -5.02 -4.11
C ASP A 25 -9.87 -4.45 -2.70
N LEU A 26 -8.76 -3.81 -2.32
CA LEU A 26 -8.63 -3.10 -1.04
C LEU A 26 -9.63 -1.94 -0.92
N ALA A 27 -9.87 -1.22 -2.01
CA ALA A 27 -10.81 -0.09 -2.02
C ALA A 27 -12.27 -0.51 -1.89
N LYS A 28 -12.60 -1.77 -2.19
CA LYS A 28 -13.95 -2.33 -2.04
C LYS A 28 -14.22 -2.89 -0.64
N LEU A 29 -13.17 -3.15 0.15
CA LEU A 29 -13.31 -3.68 1.50
C LEU A 29 -13.86 -2.61 2.45
N SER A 30 -14.57 -3.05 3.47
CA SER A 30 -14.95 -2.19 4.58
C SER A 30 -13.72 -1.79 5.42
N ILE A 31 -13.83 -0.68 6.16
CA ILE A 31 -12.74 -0.21 7.03
C ILE A 31 -12.37 -1.26 8.09
N GLU A 32 -13.34 -2.04 8.57
CA GLU A 32 -13.13 -3.08 9.58
C GLU A 32 -12.32 -4.26 9.02
N GLU A 33 -12.72 -4.79 7.86
CA GLU A 33 -11.99 -5.86 7.17
C GLU A 33 -10.59 -5.42 6.75
N LEU A 34 -10.46 -4.17 6.28
CA LEU A 34 -9.16 -3.59 5.95
C LEU A 34 -8.29 -3.47 7.20
N ALA A 35 -8.87 -3.10 8.35
CA ALA A 35 -8.15 -2.97 9.61
C ALA A 35 -7.57 -4.32 10.08
N GLU A 36 -8.19 -5.45 9.78
CA GLU A 36 -7.65 -6.78 10.09
C GLU A 36 -6.39 -7.13 9.26
N LEU A 37 -6.35 -6.69 8.00
CA LEU A 37 -5.19 -6.86 7.13
C LEU A 37 -4.02 -5.94 7.54
N LEU A 38 -4.32 -4.80 8.19
CA LEU A 38 -3.31 -3.82 8.55
C LEU A 38 -2.47 -4.27 9.77
N PRO A 39 -1.19 -3.85 9.84
CA PRO A 39 -0.37 -4.07 11.03
C PRO A 39 -0.98 -3.44 12.29
N ALA A 40 -0.57 -3.96 13.45
CA ALA A 40 -1.18 -3.64 14.74
C ALA A 40 -1.27 -2.13 15.05
N ARG A 41 -0.27 -1.35 14.60
CA ARG A 41 -0.24 0.11 14.82
C ARG A 41 -1.33 0.82 14.01
N GLN A 42 -1.42 0.61 12.70
CA GLN A 42 -2.44 1.26 11.87
C GLN A 42 -3.84 0.81 12.29
N ARG A 43 -4.04 -0.48 12.57
CA ARG A 43 -5.30 -1.01 13.10
C ARG A 43 -5.73 -0.32 14.39
N ARG A 44 -4.79 -0.06 15.31
CA ARG A 44 -5.06 0.65 16.58
C ARG A 44 -5.48 2.09 16.34
N SER A 45 -4.84 2.79 15.40
CA SER A 45 -5.23 4.15 15.02
C SER A 45 -6.65 4.20 14.44
N ILE A 46 -7.01 3.25 13.56
CA ILE A 46 -8.36 3.14 13.00
C ILE A 46 -9.40 2.90 14.12
N LYS A 47 -9.13 1.93 15.02
CA LYS A 47 -10.04 1.62 16.13
C LYS A 47 -10.23 2.76 17.14
N ARG A 48 -9.22 3.61 17.34
CA ARG A 48 -9.31 4.75 18.25
C ARG A 48 -10.05 5.95 17.66
N GLY A 49 -10.36 5.91 16.37
CA GLY A 49 -10.85 7.06 15.63
C GLY A 49 -9.69 7.84 15.01
N LEU A 50 -9.82 8.13 13.73
CA LEU A 50 -8.95 9.09 13.05
C LEU A 50 -9.32 10.46 13.63
N MET A 51 -8.43 11.07 14.41
CA MET A 51 -8.62 12.47 14.78
C MET A 51 -8.59 13.27 13.47
N LYS A 52 -9.75 13.81 13.11
CA LYS A 52 -9.88 14.74 12.00
C LYS A 52 -9.32 16.08 12.47
N GLU A 53 -8.42 16.67 11.69
CA GLU A 53 -8.14 18.11 11.77
C GLU A 53 -9.40 18.92 11.41
#